data_AF-A0A8T4M0A1-F1
#
_entry.id   AF-A0A8T4M0A1-F1
#
_cell.length_a   1.000
_cell.length_b   1.000
_cell.length_c   1.000
_cell.angle_alpha   90.00
_cell.angle_beta   90.00
_cell.angle_gamma   90.00
#
_symmetry.space_group_name_H-M   'P 1'
#
loop_
_entity.id
_entity.type
_entity.pdbx_description
1 polymer ?
#
loop_
_entity_poly.entity_id
_entity_poly.type
_entity_poly.pdbx_seq_one_letter_code
_entity_poly.pdbx_strand_id
1 'polypeptide(L)'
;MPYGISPPRDRKTSAVSAKEFDKIAEKQKRLGLKGQDYALAAESWLRAKEPRKAIISYEKAATAYEQYAANLLDIDATSNRHRINYAYSEAKKMERKVTIVRRTIGKRGIRLEDRAAITVAIIGLVGGLFFLSANITGNVISINQYSSSWVGIILIIFGIVGSFFWIKRNKK
;
A
#
# COMPACT_ATOMS: atom_id res chain seq x y z
N MET A 1 -12.86 -32.91 14.38
CA MET A 1 -12.11 -31.91 15.17
C MET A 1 -10.95 -31.40 14.31
N PRO A 2 -10.92 -30.14 13.84
CA PRO A 2 -9.76 -29.65 13.09
C PRO A 2 -8.71 -29.10 14.07
N TYR A 3 -7.48 -29.56 13.92
CA TYR A 3 -6.31 -29.06 14.65
C TYR A 3 -6.02 -27.61 14.23
N GLY A 4 -6.36 -26.67 15.10
CA GLY A 4 -5.99 -25.26 14.95
C GLY A 4 -4.52 -25.06 15.30
N ILE A 5 -3.64 -25.06 14.31
CA ILE A 5 -2.26 -24.60 14.48
C ILE A 5 -2.33 -23.09 14.74
N SER A 6 -2.24 -22.70 16.01
CA SER A 6 -2.17 -21.30 16.40
C SER A 6 -0.80 -20.76 15.98
N PRO A 7 -0.71 -19.71 15.13
CA PRO A 7 0.59 -19.19 14.73
C PRO A 7 1.30 -18.53 15.92
N PRO A 8 2.63 -18.68 16.04
CA PRO A 8 3.40 -18.13 17.15
C PRO A 8 3.28 -16.60 17.22
N ARG A 9 3.23 -16.08 18.45
CA ARG A 9 2.90 -14.69 18.81
C ARG A 9 4.12 -13.78 18.97
N ASP A 10 5.30 -14.19 18.52
CA ASP A 10 6.53 -13.43 18.73
C ASP A 10 6.82 -12.41 17.62
N ARG A 11 7.15 -11.18 18.06
CA ARG A 11 7.27 -9.98 17.22
C ARG A 11 8.60 -9.88 16.45
N LYS A 12 9.61 -10.69 16.80
CA LYS A 12 10.98 -10.59 16.27
C LYS A 12 11.25 -11.49 15.04
N THR A 13 10.34 -12.38 14.66
CA THR A 13 10.50 -13.30 13.52
C THR A 13 10.00 -12.73 12.18
N SER A 14 9.50 -11.50 12.13
CA SER A 14 8.74 -10.99 10.96
C SER A 14 9.57 -10.81 9.68
N ALA A 15 10.89 -10.57 9.76
CA ALA A 15 11.72 -10.32 8.58
C ALA A 15 12.32 -11.61 7.96
N VAL A 16 12.59 -12.63 8.77
CA VAL A 16 13.11 -13.92 8.30
C VAL A 16 12.00 -14.76 7.64
N SER A 17 10.74 -14.50 8.00
CA SER A 17 9.62 -15.35 7.60
C SER A 17 9.16 -15.20 6.15
N ALA A 18 9.36 -14.08 5.46
CA ALA A 18 8.76 -13.86 4.13
C ALA A 18 9.27 -14.84 3.06
N LYS A 19 10.59 -15.07 3.01
CA LYS A 19 11.20 -16.05 2.08
C LYS A 19 10.92 -17.49 2.48
N GLU A 20 10.81 -17.77 3.78
CA GLU A 20 10.39 -19.08 4.26
C GLU A 20 8.92 -19.36 3.95
N PHE A 21 8.05 -18.34 4.01
CA PHE A 21 6.65 -18.43 3.62
C PHE A 21 6.48 -18.67 2.12
N ASP A 22 7.30 -18.05 1.26
CA ASP A 22 7.29 -18.35 -0.18
C ASP A 22 7.68 -19.83 -0.45
N LYS A 23 8.71 -20.34 0.25
CA LYS A 23 9.09 -21.77 0.15
C LYS A 23 8.03 -22.72 0.72
N ILE A 24 7.38 -22.36 1.82
CA ILE A 24 6.29 -23.15 2.42
C ILE A 24 5.08 -23.16 1.47
N ALA A 25 4.71 -22.02 0.90
CA ALA A 25 3.62 -21.90 -0.07
C ALA A 25 3.90 -22.72 -1.34
N GLU A 26 5.16 -22.74 -1.82
CA GLU A 26 5.57 -23.51 -2.99
C GLU A 26 5.56 -25.03 -2.72
N LYS A 27 5.99 -25.45 -1.51
CA LYS A 27 5.96 -26.86 -1.08
C LYS A 27 4.52 -27.35 -0.87
N GLN A 28 3.62 -26.52 -0.36
CA GLN A 28 2.22 -26.86 -0.07
C GLN A 28 1.30 -26.82 -1.30
N LYS A 29 1.72 -26.18 -2.40
CA LYS A 29 1.04 -26.27 -3.72
C LYS A 29 0.78 -27.73 -4.15
N ARG A 30 1.56 -28.68 -3.62
CA ARG A 30 1.45 -30.13 -3.84
C ARG A 30 0.37 -30.85 -3.00
N LEU A 31 -0.20 -30.25 -1.95
CA LEU A 31 -1.03 -30.96 -0.94
C LEU A 31 -2.54 -30.65 -0.95
N GLY A 32 -3.06 -29.87 -1.91
CA GLY A 32 -4.49 -29.83 -2.24
C GLY A 32 -5.41 -28.99 -1.33
N LEU A 33 -4.98 -28.47 -0.18
CA LEU A 33 -5.76 -27.56 0.68
C LEU A 33 -5.33 -26.08 0.54
N LYS A 34 -5.26 -25.61 -0.71
CA LYS A 34 -4.61 -24.35 -1.11
C LYS A 34 -5.19 -23.08 -0.47
N GLY A 35 -6.47 -23.05 -0.10
CA GLY A 35 -7.15 -21.83 0.39
C GLY A 35 -6.67 -21.34 1.76
N GLN A 36 -6.43 -22.26 2.70
CA GLN A 36 -6.01 -21.90 4.07
C GLN A 36 -4.58 -21.37 4.09
N ASP A 37 -3.69 -21.96 3.31
CA ASP A 37 -2.28 -21.57 3.25
C ASP A 37 -2.12 -20.16 2.67
N TYR A 38 -2.87 -19.84 1.60
CA TYR A 38 -2.88 -18.48 1.06
C TYR A 38 -3.44 -17.46 2.06
N ALA A 39 -4.43 -17.83 2.87
CA ALA A 39 -4.95 -16.96 3.92
C ALA A 39 -3.93 -16.72 5.04
N LEU A 40 -3.18 -17.75 5.45
CA LEU A 40 -2.08 -17.63 6.41
C LEU A 40 -0.94 -16.76 5.86
N ALA A 41 -0.56 -16.96 4.61
CA ALA A 41 0.42 -16.12 3.93
C ALA A 41 -0.05 -14.66 3.84
N ALA A 42 -1.33 -14.41 3.57
CA ALA A 42 -1.87 -13.06 3.57
C ALA A 42 -1.75 -12.40 4.95
N GLU A 43 -2.01 -13.15 6.02
CA GLU A 43 -1.85 -12.67 7.40
C GLU A 43 -0.38 -12.39 7.76
N SER A 44 0.57 -13.21 7.29
CA SER A 44 2.00 -12.93 7.48
C SER A 44 2.43 -11.67 6.72
N TRP A 45 1.95 -11.45 5.49
CA TRP A 45 2.20 -10.21 4.75
C TRP A 45 1.62 -8.98 5.45
N LEU A 46 0.44 -9.08 6.07
CA LEU A 46 -0.10 -7.99 6.89
C LEU A 46 0.78 -7.69 8.10
N ARG A 47 1.28 -8.73 8.80
CA ARG A 47 2.23 -8.57 9.92
C ARG A 47 3.54 -7.92 9.47
N ALA A 48 4.00 -8.25 8.27
CA ALA A 48 5.18 -7.65 7.64
C ALA A 48 4.94 -6.21 7.13
N LYS A 49 3.74 -5.64 7.32
CA LYS A 49 3.33 -4.31 6.81
C LYS A 49 3.40 -4.19 5.28
N GLU A 50 3.21 -5.30 4.56
CA GLU A 50 3.17 -5.36 3.10
C GLU A 50 1.73 -5.62 2.59
N PRO A 51 0.82 -4.65 2.71
CA PRO A 51 -0.61 -4.90 2.51
C PRO A 51 -0.97 -5.18 1.04
N ARG A 52 -0.14 -4.75 0.07
CA ARG A 52 -0.32 -5.09 -1.35
C ARG A 52 -0.15 -6.59 -1.60
N LYS A 53 0.89 -7.21 -1.02
CA LYS A 53 1.09 -8.67 -1.13
C LYS A 53 0.00 -9.44 -0.39
N ALA A 54 -0.42 -8.93 0.78
CA ALA A 54 -1.53 -9.51 1.52
C ALA A 54 -2.84 -9.55 0.70
N ILE A 55 -3.17 -8.49 -0.04
CA ILE A 55 -4.33 -8.46 -0.94
C ILE A 55 -4.26 -9.59 -1.97
N ILE A 56 -3.13 -9.71 -2.68
CA ILE A 56 -2.93 -10.73 -3.70
C ILE A 56 -3.09 -12.14 -3.09
N SER A 57 -2.55 -12.37 -1.90
CA SER A 57 -2.69 -13.64 -1.20
C SER A 57 -4.13 -13.93 -0.78
N TYR A 58 -4.89 -12.94 -0.29
CA TYR A 58 -6.32 -13.14 0.02
C TYR A 58 -7.16 -13.40 -1.24
N GLU A 59 -6.87 -12.75 -2.37
CA GLU A 59 -7.55 -13.01 -3.66
C GLU A 59 -7.27 -14.45 -4.15
N LYS A 60 -6.03 -14.92 -4.02
CA LYS A 60 -5.67 -16.32 -4.29
C LYS A 60 -6.37 -17.30 -3.35
N ALA A 61 -6.53 -16.94 -2.07
CA ALA A 61 -7.27 -17.75 -1.11
C ALA A 61 -8.75 -17.86 -1.50
N ALA A 62 -9.38 -16.74 -1.86
CA ALA A 62 -10.78 -16.71 -2.29
C ALA A 62 -11.03 -17.60 -3.51
N THR A 63 -10.23 -17.41 -4.57
CA THR A 63 -10.33 -18.21 -5.80
C THR A 63 -10.08 -19.71 -5.56
N ALA A 64 -9.16 -20.07 -4.66
CA ALA A 64 -8.93 -21.46 -4.29
C ALA A 64 -10.15 -22.09 -3.58
N TYR A 65 -10.85 -21.34 -2.72
CA TYR A 65 -12.07 -21.82 -2.08
C TYR A 65 -13.23 -21.94 -3.07
N GLU A 66 -13.36 -21.01 -4.03
CA GLU A 66 -14.36 -21.08 -5.09
C GLU A 66 -14.14 -22.29 -6.00
N GLN A 67 -12.91 -22.53 -6.44
CA GLN A 67 -12.56 -23.71 -7.24
C GLN A 67 -12.85 -25.01 -6.47
N TYR A 68 -12.54 -25.05 -5.18
CA TYR A 68 -12.86 -26.20 -4.34
C TYR A 68 -14.38 -26.41 -4.20
N ALA A 69 -15.16 -25.34 -4.06
CA ALA A 69 -16.62 -25.42 -4.03
C ALA A 69 -17.20 -25.92 -5.36
N ALA A 70 -16.67 -25.43 -6.49
CA ALA A 70 -17.05 -25.86 -7.84
C ALA A 70 -16.75 -27.35 -8.07
N ASN A 71 -15.54 -27.81 -7.71
CA ASN A 71 -15.19 -29.22 -7.83
C ASN A 71 -16.10 -30.14 -6.99
N LEU A 72 -16.54 -29.67 -5.81
CA LEU A 72 -17.48 -30.44 -4.98
C LEU A 72 -18.90 -30.46 -5.57
N LEU A 73 -19.30 -29.40 -6.28
CA LEU A 73 -20.57 -29.31 -6.99
C LEU A 73 -20.63 -30.36 -8.11
N ASP A 74 -19.52 -30.53 -8.84
CA ASP A 74 -19.41 -31.47 -9.97
C ASP A 74 -19.43 -32.94 -9.53
N ILE A 75 -18.96 -33.24 -8.32
CA ILE A 75 -18.93 -34.62 -7.79
C ILE A 75 -20.32 -35.06 -7.32
N ASP A 76 -20.89 -34.32 -6.36
CA ASP A 76 -22.21 -34.61 -5.78
C ASP A 76 -22.65 -33.41 -4.92
N ALA A 77 -23.53 -32.57 -5.49
CA ALA A 77 -24.00 -31.35 -4.85
C ALA A 77 -24.86 -31.61 -3.58
N THR A 78 -25.64 -32.69 -3.53
CA THR A 78 -26.52 -32.98 -2.38
C THR A 78 -25.72 -33.50 -1.21
N SER A 79 -24.81 -34.45 -1.43
CA SER A 79 -23.94 -35.00 -0.38
C SER A 79 -22.96 -33.97 0.17
N ASN A 80 -22.43 -33.08 -0.70
CA ASN A 80 -21.42 -32.10 -0.30
C ASN A 80 -21.97 -30.71 0.05
N ARG A 81 -23.29 -30.54 0.18
CA ARG A 81 -23.92 -29.21 0.39
C ARG A 81 -23.30 -28.41 1.55
N HIS A 82 -23.01 -29.06 2.67
CA HIS A 82 -22.36 -28.41 3.82
C HIS A 82 -20.94 -27.93 3.51
N ARG A 83 -20.15 -28.72 2.77
CA ARG A 83 -18.77 -28.38 2.40
C ARG A 83 -18.73 -27.26 1.37
N ILE A 84 -19.66 -27.27 0.42
CA ILE A 84 -19.85 -26.21 -0.58
C ILE A 84 -20.20 -24.89 0.12
N ASN A 85 -21.22 -24.88 0.99
CA ASN A 85 -21.61 -23.70 1.75
C ASN A 85 -20.47 -23.16 2.61
N TYR A 86 -19.70 -24.05 3.25
CA TYR A 86 -18.53 -23.67 4.02
C TYR A 86 -17.47 -23.00 3.14
N ALA A 87 -17.11 -23.59 2.00
CA ALA A 87 -16.12 -23.05 1.07
C ALA A 87 -16.53 -21.66 0.54
N TYR A 88 -17.78 -21.48 0.11
CA TYR A 88 -18.31 -20.18 -0.30
C TYR A 88 -18.28 -19.14 0.84
N SER A 89 -18.59 -19.56 2.06
CA SER A 89 -18.56 -18.65 3.22
C SER A 89 -17.14 -18.15 3.52
N GLU A 90 -16.13 -19.01 3.39
CA GLU A 90 -14.73 -18.64 3.58
C GLU A 90 -14.20 -17.80 2.42
N ALA A 91 -14.58 -18.09 1.16
CA ALA A 91 -14.25 -17.23 0.02
C ALA A 91 -14.73 -15.79 0.24
N LYS A 92 -16.02 -15.62 0.59
CA LYS A 92 -16.63 -14.31 0.88
C LYS A 92 -15.97 -13.58 2.05
N LYS A 93 -15.50 -14.32 3.05
CA LYS A 93 -14.76 -13.76 4.19
C LYS A 93 -13.39 -13.22 3.76
N MET A 94 -12.71 -13.89 2.82
CA MET A 94 -11.44 -13.40 2.26
C MET A 94 -11.65 -12.14 1.40
N GLU A 95 -12.69 -12.08 0.58
CA GLU A 95 -13.03 -10.86 -0.20
C GLU A 95 -13.31 -9.65 0.71
N ARG A 96 -14.01 -9.88 1.83
CA ARG A 96 -14.23 -8.84 2.85
C ARG A 96 -12.90 -8.36 3.43
N LYS A 97 -11.97 -9.28 3.75
CA LYS A 97 -10.62 -8.92 4.19
C LYS A 97 -9.89 -8.09 3.13
N VAL A 98 -9.95 -8.46 1.86
CA VAL A 98 -9.38 -7.65 0.75
C VAL A 98 -9.94 -6.23 0.75
N THR A 99 -11.26 -6.09 0.86
CA THR A 99 -11.93 -4.78 0.87
C THR A 99 -11.48 -3.93 2.05
N ILE A 100 -11.39 -4.51 3.25
CA ILE A 100 -10.89 -3.83 4.45
C ILE A 100 -9.44 -3.39 4.26
N VAL A 101 -8.58 -4.29 3.78
CA VAL A 101 -7.16 -3.98 3.57
C VAL A 101 -7.01 -2.87 2.52
N ARG A 102 -7.71 -2.95 1.38
CA ARG A 102 -7.72 -1.89 0.36
C ARG A 102 -8.15 -0.54 0.93
N ARG A 103 -9.22 -0.51 1.74
CA ARG A 103 -9.65 0.71 2.45
C ARG A 103 -8.59 1.23 3.41
N THR A 104 -7.90 0.36 4.14
CA THR A 104 -6.82 0.79 5.05
C THR A 104 -5.58 1.29 4.30
N ILE A 105 -5.26 0.75 3.13
CA ILE A 105 -4.17 1.26 2.28
C ILE A 105 -4.54 2.65 1.76
N GLY A 106 -5.74 2.82 1.20
CA GLY A 106 -6.19 4.13 0.70
C GLY A 106 -6.32 5.20 1.78
N LYS A 107 -6.58 4.79 3.03
CA LYS A 107 -6.63 5.67 4.20
C LYS A 107 -5.29 5.91 4.89
N ARG A 108 -4.19 5.23 4.51
CA ARG A 108 -2.84 5.72 4.84
C ARG A 108 -2.59 6.96 4.00
N GLY A 109 -3.28 8.02 4.39
CA GLY A 109 -3.32 9.28 3.68
C GLY A 109 -1.97 9.96 3.69
N ILE A 110 -1.83 10.83 2.70
CA ILE A 110 -0.88 11.93 2.61
C ILE A 110 -0.56 12.41 4.02
N ARG A 111 0.68 12.23 4.47
CA ARG A 111 1.08 12.65 5.82
C ARG A 111 0.92 14.17 5.94
N LEU A 112 0.76 14.70 7.15
CA LEU A 112 0.81 16.15 7.34
C LEU A 112 2.09 16.75 6.75
N GLU A 113 3.19 16.02 6.83
CA GLU A 113 4.48 16.34 6.23
C GLU A 113 4.38 16.54 4.71
N ASP A 114 3.64 15.67 4.00
CA ASP A 114 3.44 15.77 2.56
C ASP A 114 2.55 16.96 2.20
N ARG A 115 1.51 17.24 3.00
CA ARG A 115 0.67 18.43 2.80
C ARG A 115 1.47 19.71 3.00
N ALA A 116 2.26 19.78 4.07
CA ALA A 116 3.14 20.92 4.34
C ALA A 116 4.17 21.11 3.22
N ALA A 117 4.78 20.03 2.72
CA ALA A 117 5.71 20.08 1.61
C ALA A 117 5.05 20.63 0.33
N ILE A 118 3.83 20.19 0.01
CA ILE A 118 3.06 20.70 -1.13
C ILE A 118 2.74 22.19 -0.96
N THR A 119 2.30 22.62 0.24
CA THR A 119 2.00 24.03 0.51
C THR A 119 3.25 24.90 0.36
N VAL A 120 4.38 24.48 0.92
CA VAL A 120 5.66 25.22 0.81
C VAL A 120 6.11 25.28 -0.66
N ALA A 121 5.97 24.20 -1.41
CA ALA A 121 6.30 24.19 -2.84
C ALA A 121 5.43 25.17 -3.64
N ILE A 122 4.12 25.24 -3.37
CA ILE A 122 3.21 26.17 -4.04
C ILE A 122 3.56 27.63 -3.67
N ILE A 123 3.74 27.93 -2.39
CA ILE A 123 4.08 29.28 -1.93
C ILE A 123 5.43 29.72 -2.50
N GLY A 124 6.43 28.83 -2.51
CA GLY A 124 7.74 29.12 -3.09
C GLY A 124 7.68 29.37 -4.60
N LEU A 125 6.87 28.59 -5.33
CA LEU A 125 6.69 28.77 -6.76
C LEU A 125 5.95 30.07 -7.08
N VAL A 126 4.81 30.34 -6.43
CA VAL A 126 4.03 31.57 -6.63
C VAL A 126 4.81 32.81 -6.21
N GLY A 127 5.47 32.76 -5.04
CA GLY A 127 6.33 33.84 -4.57
C GLY A 127 7.49 34.09 -5.52
N GLY A 128 8.18 33.03 -5.96
CA GLY A 128 9.24 33.13 -6.95
C GLY A 128 8.77 33.76 -8.26
N LEU A 129 7.59 33.35 -8.76
CA LEU A 129 6.99 33.92 -9.98
C LEU A 129 6.69 35.42 -9.82
N PHE A 130 6.20 35.84 -8.65
CA PHE A 130 5.89 37.24 -8.36
C PHE A 130 7.14 38.12 -8.35
N PHE A 131 8.25 37.63 -7.78
CA PHE A 131 9.53 38.35 -7.80
C PHE A 131 10.21 38.33 -9.18
N LEU A 132 10.05 37.25 -9.95
CA LEU A 132 10.51 37.21 -11.35
C LEU A 132 9.71 38.21 -12.22
N SER A 133 8.47 38.48 -11.83
CA SER A 133 7.57 39.46 -12.43
C SER A 133 7.87 40.91 -12.01
N ALA A 134 9.04 41.22 -11.44
CA ALA A 134 9.45 42.60 -11.15
C ALA A 134 9.39 43.55 -12.38
N ASN A 135 9.35 43.01 -13.60
CA ASN A 135 9.06 43.78 -14.82
C ASN A 135 7.59 44.20 -15.01
N ILE A 136 6.62 43.60 -14.30
CA ILE A 136 5.19 43.94 -14.36
C ILE A 136 4.79 44.90 -13.24
N THR A 137 5.45 44.86 -12.08
CA THR A 137 5.19 45.76 -10.94
C THR A 137 6.08 47.01 -10.91
N GLY A 138 6.98 47.17 -11.87
CA GLY A 138 8.03 48.21 -11.96
C GLY A 138 7.57 49.66 -12.04
N ASN A 139 6.31 49.99 -11.74
CA ASN A 139 5.82 51.37 -11.69
C ASN A 139 5.33 51.83 -10.32
N VAL A 140 5.37 50.99 -9.26
CA VAL A 140 4.76 51.37 -7.97
C VAL A 140 5.77 51.78 -6.90
N ILE A 141 7.03 51.30 -6.94
CA ILE A 141 8.04 51.69 -5.92
C ILE A 141 9.44 51.72 -6.55
N SER A 142 10.06 52.91 -6.62
CA SER A 142 11.43 53.16 -7.10
C SER A 142 12.48 52.60 -6.12
N ILE A 143 12.49 51.29 -5.93
CA ILE A 143 13.54 50.58 -5.19
C ILE A 143 14.47 49.91 -6.20
N ASN A 144 15.77 50.11 -5.99
CA ASN A 144 16.90 49.67 -6.80
C ASN A 144 16.69 48.28 -7.45
N GLN A 145 16.46 48.26 -8.77
CA GLN A 145 16.14 47.08 -9.59
C GLN A 145 17.14 45.92 -9.38
N TYR A 146 18.41 46.23 -9.09
CA TYR A 146 19.46 45.24 -8.88
C TYR A 146 19.21 44.32 -7.67
N SER A 147 18.59 44.83 -6.61
CA SER A 147 18.35 44.05 -5.38
C SER A 147 17.17 43.08 -5.52
N SER A 148 16.18 43.42 -6.36
CA SER A 148 14.96 42.61 -6.53
C SER A 148 15.20 41.34 -7.35
N SER A 149 16.02 41.41 -8.41
CA SER A 149 16.35 40.23 -9.23
C SER A 149 17.13 39.16 -8.48
N TRP A 150 18.04 39.55 -7.57
CA TRP A 150 18.84 38.60 -6.80
C TRP A 150 18.01 37.78 -5.80
N VAL A 151 17.01 38.41 -5.15
CA VAL A 151 16.11 37.72 -4.22
C VAL A 151 15.31 36.62 -4.95
N GLY A 152 14.82 36.91 -6.16
CA GLY A 152 14.09 35.91 -6.97
C GLY A 152 14.96 34.70 -7.34
N ILE A 153 16.21 34.93 -7.74
CA ILE A 153 17.16 33.84 -8.10
C ILE A 153 17.45 32.96 -6.87
N ILE A 154 17.71 33.56 -5.71
CA ILE A 154 17.95 32.82 -4.47
C ILE A 154 16.73 31.96 -4.10
N LEU A 155 15.52 32.50 -4.22
CA LEU A 155 14.28 31.77 -3.92
C LEU A 155 14.10 30.55 -4.82
N ILE A 156 14.41 30.68 -6.12
CA ILE A 156 14.35 29.57 -7.08
C ILE A 156 15.36 28.47 -6.72
N ILE A 157 16.60 28.84 -6.36
CA ILE A 157 17.63 27.88 -5.96
C ILE A 157 17.18 27.10 -4.71
N PHE A 158 16.66 27.79 -3.68
CA PHE A 158 16.12 27.14 -2.49
C PHE A 158 14.93 26.23 -2.81
N GLY A 159 14.04 26.64 -3.71
CA GLY A 159 12.92 25.82 -4.19
C GLY A 159 13.39 24.52 -4.86
N ILE A 160 14.38 24.59 -5.74
CA ILE A 160 14.95 23.43 -6.43
C ILE A 160 15.64 22.49 -5.43
N VAL A 161 16.49 23.03 -4.55
CA VAL A 161 17.22 22.23 -3.54
C VAL A 161 16.25 21.54 -2.57
N GLY A 162 15.23 22.27 -2.10
CA GLY A 162 14.19 21.73 -1.22
C GLY A 162 13.40 20.60 -1.89
N SER A 163 13.03 20.77 -3.16
CA SER A 163 12.33 19.75 -3.95
C SER A 163 13.19 18.49 -4.12
N PHE A 164 14.49 18.65 -4.36
CA PHE A 164 15.44 17.52 -4.49
C PHE A 164 15.55 16.71 -3.19
N PHE A 165 15.60 17.39 -2.04
CA PHE A 165 15.63 16.74 -0.73
C PHE A 165 14.32 16.00 -0.42
N TRP A 166 13.17 16.57 -0.78
CA TRP A 166 11.87 15.93 -0.61
C TRP A 166 11.77 14.63 -1.42
N ILE A 167 12.16 14.66 -2.69
CA ILE A 167 12.17 13.47 -3.57
C ILE A 167 13.12 12.39 -3.00
N LYS A 168 14.30 12.78 -2.48
CA LYS A 168 15.26 11.84 -1.90
C LYS A 168 14.73 11.15 -0.64
N ARG A 169 13.95 11.86 0.19
CA ARG A 169 13.35 11.31 1.41
C ARG A 169 12.23 10.31 1.12
N ASN A 170 11.44 10.52 0.06
CA ASN A 170 10.31 9.64 -0.29
C ASN A 170 10.69 8.39 -1.11
N LYS A 171 11.97 8.25 -1.52
CA LYS A 171 12.47 7.05 -2.23
C LYS A 171 13.05 5.97 -1.31
N LYS A 172 13.12 6.19 0.01
CA LYS A 172 13.47 5.17 1.02
C LYS A 172 12.21 4.59 1.66
#